data_AF-A0A958WBH3-F1
#
_entry.id   AF-A0A958WBH3-F1
#
_cell.length_a   1.000
_cell.length_b   1.000
_cell.length_c   1.000
_cell.angle_alpha   90.00
_cell.angle_beta   90.00
_cell.angle_gamma   90.00
#
_symmetry.space_group_name_H-M   'P 1'
#
loop_
_entity.id
_entity.type
_entity.pdbx_description
1 polymer ?
#
loop_
_entity_poly.entity_id
_entity_poly.type
_entity_poly.pdbx_seq_one_letter_code
_entity_poly.pdbx_strand_id
1 'polypeptide(L)'
;MAKYLNNAFYILFGLFSAGFLIKFFRLPFHTVVMLIGIGGMFVISMLYFVSKQRELGILSIATVVWATMLLTFVKFLPAHYMFVIAIISFVVVVVNFLNKQAVYVEHQLILGLVITIAAIVGTTPKDERYYLFNIQFNHHVHHDYWAWDKYSWFLYLDGKKEEAIEANQKALEIVLATSDEPMKDLILQHKNKLEQDNWISFREK
;
A
#
# COMPACT_ATOMS: atom_id res chain seq x y z
N MET A 1 0.34 33.40 4.87
CA MET A 1 -0.52 32.21 4.98
C MET A 1 -0.08 31.08 4.05
N ALA A 2 0.06 31.29 2.74
CA ALA A 2 0.49 30.27 1.77
C ALA A 2 1.77 29.49 2.17
N LYS A 3 2.84 30.19 2.57
CA LYS A 3 4.09 29.56 3.03
C LYS A 3 3.89 28.57 4.19
N TYR A 4 3.01 28.88 5.14
CA TYR A 4 2.73 28.00 6.27
C TYR A 4 1.96 26.75 5.85
N LEU A 5 1.00 26.89 4.91
CA LEU A 5 0.27 25.75 4.35
C LEU A 5 1.20 24.83 3.56
N ASN A 6 2.12 25.38 2.77
CA ASN A 6 3.11 24.60 2.03
C ASN A 6 4.00 23.79 2.99
N ASN A 7 4.58 24.45 4.00
CA ASN A 7 5.42 23.78 4.98
C ASN A 7 4.65 22.68 5.72
N ALA A 8 3.41 22.93 6.13
CA ALA A 8 2.56 21.94 6.77
C ALA A 8 2.30 20.73 5.84
N PHE A 9 1.98 20.98 4.57
CA PHE A 9 1.79 19.93 3.58
C PHE A 9 3.04 19.06 3.44
N TYR A 10 4.24 19.66 3.37
CA TYR A 10 5.49 18.91 3.25
C TYR A 10 5.83 18.10 4.48
N ILE A 11 5.56 18.61 5.69
CA ILE A 11 5.73 17.88 6.95
C ILE A 11 4.81 16.65 6.96
N LEU A 12 3.55 16.81 6.54
CA LEU A 12 2.57 15.74 6.49
C LEU A 12 2.90 14.69 5.39
N PHE A 13 3.44 15.14 4.26
CA PHE A 13 3.98 14.25 3.24
C PHE A 13 5.21 13.47 3.75
N GLY A 14 6.09 14.13 4.51
CA GLY A 14 7.22 13.51 5.19
C GLY A 14 6.76 12.44 6.19
N LEU A 15 5.69 12.71 6.94
CA LEU A 15 5.08 11.74 7.85
C LEU A 15 4.51 10.53 7.09
N PHE A 16 3.78 10.75 6.00
CA PHE A 16 3.32 9.66 5.13
C PHE A 16 4.48 8.82 4.60
N SER A 17 5.52 9.47 4.10
CA SER A 17 6.71 8.81 3.54
C SER A 17 7.46 8.02 4.61
N ALA A 18 7.60 8.55 5.82
CA ALA A 18 8.16 7.82 6.96
C ALA A 18 7.33 6.58 7.28
N GLY A 19 5.99 6.69 7.35
CA GLY A 19 5.10 5.54 7.54
C GLY A 19 5.26 4.47 6.44
N PHE A 20 5.42 4.90 5.19
CA PHE A 20 5.68 4.00 4.05
C PHE A 20 7.04 3.31 4.16
N LEU A 21 8.11 4.00 4.56
CA LEU A 21 9.43 3.39 4.76
C LEU A 21 9.43 2.40 5.94
N ILE A 22 8.79 2.78 7.04
CA ILE A 22 8.62 1.94 8.25
C ILE A 22 7.89 0.63 7.91
N LYS A 23 6.98 0.62 6.93
CA LYS A 23 6.29 -0.60 6.48
C LYS A 23 7.25 -1.69 5.99
N PHE A 24 8.36 -1.34 5.35
CA PHE A 24 9.35 -2.33 4.88
C PHE A 24 9.93 -3.11 6.06
N PHE A 25 10.18 -2.45 7.18
CA PHE A 25 10.71 -3.05 8.40
C PHE A 25 9.65 -3.70 9.30
N ARG A 26 8.37 -3.72 8.88
CA ARG A 26 7.23 -4.26 9.64
C ARG A 26 7.06 -3.73 11.06
N LEU A 27 7.60 -2.54 11.34
CA LEU A 27 7.40 -1.88 12.63
C LEU A 27 5.90 -1.56 12.86
N PRO A 28 5.44 -1.56 14.12
CA PRO A 28 4.04 -1.30 14.44
C PRO A 28 3.63 0.12 14.02
N PHE A 29 2.32 0.34 13.91
CA PHE A 29 1.72 1.65 13.61
C PHE A 29 2.05 2.31 12.26
N HIS A 30 2.86 1.70 11.38
CA HIS A 30 3.18 2.24 10.03
C HIS A 30 1.94 2.71 9.25
N THR A 31 0.83 1.95 9.35
CA THR A 31 -0.44 2.29 8.69
C THR A 31 -1.10 3.53 9.29
N VAL A 32 -1.08 3.64 10.62
CA VAL A 32 -1.66 4.76 11.34
C VAL A 32 -0.89 6.03 10.98
N VAL A 33 0.44 5.96 10.93
CA VAL A 33 1.30 7.07 10.53
C VAL A 33 1.00 7.52 9.09
N MET A 34 0.88 6.57 8.14
CA MET A 34 0.48 6.89 6.77
C MET A 34 -0.89 7.57 6.70
N LEU A 35 -1.87 7.07 7.46
CA LEU A 35 -3.23 7.63 7.49
C LEU A 35 -3.27 9.03 8.09
N ILE A 36 -2.49 9.31 9.14
CA ILE A 36 -2.35 10.67 9.71
C ILE A 36 -1.76 11.62 8.66
N GLY A 37 -0.71 11.18 7.94
CA GLY A 37 -0.12 11.96 6.85
C GLY A 37 -1.13 12.27 5.75
N ILE A 38 -1.85 11.26 5.25
CA ILE A 38 -2.90 11.42 4.22
C ILE A 38 -4.02 12.35 4.71
N GLY A 39 -4.55 12.11 5.92
CA GLY A 39 -5.64 12.89 6.49
C GLY A 39 -5.26 14.35 6.70
N GLY A 40 -4.05 14.62 7.20
CA GLY A 40 -3.53 15.99 7.31
C GLY A 40 -3.36 16.64 5.95
N MET A 41 -2.74 15.95 4.97
CA MET A 41 -2.56 16.49 3.61
C MET A 41 -3.91 16.84 2.98
N PHE A 42 -4.95 16.03 3.20
CA PHE A 42 -6.31 16.31 2.73
C PHE A 42 -6.87 17.60 3.33
N VAL A 43 -6.73 17.81 4.65
CA VAL A 43 -7.18 19.05 5.31
C VAL A 43 -6.46 20.27 4.72
N ILE A 44 -5.13 20.20 4.57
CA ILE A 44 -4.35 21.30 3.97
C ILE A 44 -4.79 21.56 2.52
N SER A 45 -5.09 20.50 1.76
CA SER A 45 -5.60 20.62 0.39
C SER A 45 -6.91 21.42 0.33
N MET A 46 -7.82 21.17 1.28
CA MET A 46 -9.07 21.94 1.40
C MET A 46 -8.83 23.40 1.77
N LEU A 47 -7.86 23.67 2.65
CA LEU A 47 -7.50 25.03 3.04
C LEU A 47 -6.92 25.86 1.87
N TYR A 48 -6.27 25.24 0.88
CA TYR A 48 -5.86 25.95 -0.33
C TYR A 48 -7.06 26.49 -1.12
N PHE A 49 -8.16 25.72 -1.23
CA PHE A 49 -9.38 26.20 -1.88
C PHE A 49 -10.01 27.38 -1.13
N VAL A 50 -10.08 27.30 0.20
CA VAL A 50 -10.56 28.41 1.06
C VAL A 50 -9.68 29.65 0.90
N SER A 51 -8.37 29.45 0.76
CA SER A 51 -7.38 30.52 0.55
C SER A 51 -7.32 31.03 -0.89
N LYS A 52 -8.25 30.64 -1.77
CA LYS A 52 -8.32 30.99 -3.19
C LYS A 52 -7.09 30.57 -4.02
N GLN A 53 -6.31 29.59 -3.54
CA GLN A 53 -5.16 28.99 -4.22
C GLN A 53 -5.59 27.68 -4.91
N ARG A 54 -6.52 27.78 -5.84
CA ARG A 54 -7.21 26.62 -6.45
C ARG A 54 -6.25 25.61 -7.10
N GLU A 55 -5.24 26.09 -7.79
CA GLU A 55 -4.27 25.26 -8.52
C GLU A 55 -3.45 24.37 -7.57
N LEU A 56 -2.95 24.95 -6.46
CA LEU A 56 -2.30 24.20 -5.38
C LEU A 56 -3.27 23.20 -4.74
N GLY A 57 -4.52 23.61 -4.48
CA GLY A 57 -5.54 22.71 -3.97
C GLY A 57 -5.75 21.48 -4.84
N ILE A 58 -5.83 21.65 -6.17
CA ILE A 58 -5.98 20.55 -7.12
C ILE A 58 -4.76 19.62 -7.10
N LEU A 59 -3.54 20.17 -7.16
CA LEU A 59 -2.31 19.38 -7.10
C LEU A 59 -2.21 18.59 -5.79
N SER A 60 -2.50 19.22 -4.65
CA SER A 60 -2.46 18.58 -3.33
C SER A 60 -3.52 17.49 -3.19
N ILE A 61 -4.75 17.69 -3.71
CA ILE A 61 -5.77 16.63 -3.75
C ILE A 61 -5.32 15.45 -4.60
N ALA A 62 -4.74 15.70 -5.78
CA ALA A 62 -4.21 14.64 -6.62
C ALA A 62 -3.14 13.83 -5.87
N THR A 63 -2.22 14.50 -5.15
CA THR A 63 -1.23 13.83 -4.31
C THR A 63 -1.87 12.96 -3.23
N VAL A 64 -2.92 13.45 -2.55
CA VAL A 64 -3.67 12.68 -1.54
C VAL A 64 -4.32 11.43 -2.15
N VAL A 65 -4.93 11.56 -3.34
CA VAL A 65 -5.54 10.42 -4.05
C VAL A 65 -4.49 9.38 -4.39
N TRP A 66 -3.35 9.78 -4.96
CA TRP A 66 -2.27 8.87 -5.33
C TRP A 66 -1.57 8.25 -4.11
N ALA A 67 -1.42 8.99 -3.01
CA ALA A 67 -0.91 8.46 -1.74
C ALA A 67 -1.87 7.43 -1.13
N THR A 68 -3.18 7.66 -1.25
CA THR A 68 -4.22 6.71 -0.83
C THR A 68 -4.19 5.47 -1.72
N MET A 69 -4.03 5.63 -3.03
CA MET A 69 -3.85 4.52 -3.96
C MET A 69 -2.64 3.66 -3.57
N LEU A 70 -1.49 4.27 -3.33
CA LEU A 70 -0.30 3.58 -2.86
C LEU A 70 -0.55 2.81 -1.55
N LEU A 71 -1.24 3.42 -0.58
CA LEU A 71 -1.64 2.75 0.66
C LEU A 71 -2.51 1.50 0.37
N THR A 72 -3.47 1.58 -0.57
CA THR A 72 -4.31 0.43 -0.91
C THR A 72 -3.51 -0.73 -1.50
N PHE A 73 -2.51 -0.44 -2.36
CA PHE A 73 -1.64 -1.48 -2.91
C PHE A 73 -0.77 -2.13 -1.83
N VAL A 74 -0.16 -1.34 -0.97
CA VAL A 74 0.68 -1.80 0.15
C VAL A 74 -0.12 -2.66 1.14
N LYS A 75 -1.41 -2.35 1.33
CA LYS A 75 -2.31 -3.07 2.23
C LYS A 75 -3.13 -4.16 1.57
N PHE A 76 -2.96 -4.40 0.27
CA PHE A 76 -3.73 -5.39 -0.49
C PHE A 76 -5.25 -5.19 -0.34
N LEU A 77 -5.69 -3.93 -0.29
CA LEU A 77 -7.10 -3.55 -0.26
C LEU A 77 -7.68 -3.53 -1.68
N PRO A 78 -9.01 -3.69 -1.86
CA PRO A 78 -9.64 -3.51 -3.16
C PRO A 78 -9.37 -2.12 -3.73
N ALA A 79 -8.60 -2.07 -4.83
CA ALA A 79 -8.07 -0.82 -5.37
C ALA A 79 -8.72 -0.41 -6.71
N HIS A 80 -9.69 -1.18 -7.21
CA HIS A 80 -10.29 -0.95 -8.54
C HIS A 80 -10.97 0.42 -8.64
N TYR A 81 -11.78 0.82 -7.65
CA TYR A 81 -12.40 2.15 -7.64
C TYR A 81 -11.37 3.26 -7.40
N MET A 82 -10.37 3.02 -6.56
CA MET A 82 -9.31 3.99 -6.27
C MET A 82 -8.45 4.27 -7.50
N PHE A 83 -8.19 3.27 -8.34
CA PHE A 83 -7.44 3.42 -9.57
C PHE A 83 -8.14 4.38 -10.55
N VAL A 84 -9.46 4.23 -10.71
CA VAL A 84 -10.26 5.12 -11.56
C VAL A 84 -10.19 6.57 -11.05
N ILE A 85 -10.33 6.78 -9.74
CA ILE A 85 -10.23 8.11 -9.13
C ILE A 85 -8.82 8.70 -9.33
N ALA A 86 -7.77 7.89 -9.22
CA ALA A 86 -6.39 8.31 -9.44
C ALA A 86 -6.11 8.72 -10.90
N ILE A 87 -6.67 7.98 -11.87
CA ILE A 87 -6.57 8.36 -13.29
C ILE A 87 -7.30 9.68 -13.54
N ILE A 88 -8.53 9.84 -13.03
CA ILE A 88 -9.29 11.08 -13.19
C ILE A 88 -8.53 12.27 -12.61
N SER A 89 -7.96 12.13 -11.40
CA SER A 89 -7.17 13.20 -10.78
C SER A 89 -5.92 13.54 -11.60
N PHE A 90 -5.25 12.55 -12.18
CA PHE A 90 -4.12 12.75 -13.08
C PHE A 90 -4.52 13.54 -14.34
N VAL A 91 -5.63 13.17 -15.00
CA VAL A 91 -6.14 13.88 -16.18
C VAL A 91 -6.45 15.34 -15.84
N VAL A 92 -7.10 15.59 -14.69
CA VAL A 92 -7.40 16.96 -14.23
C VAL A 92 -6.11 17.77 -14.04
N VAL A 93 -5.06 17.18 -13.46
CA VAL A 93 -3.76 17.86 -13.30
C VAL A 93 -3.13 18.18 -14.66
N VAL A 94 -3.12 17.22 -15.60
CA VAL A 94 -2.56 17.41 -16.94
C VAL A 94 -3.30 18.52 -17.70
N VAL A 95 -4.64 18.54 -17.67
CA VAL A 95 -5.44 19.58 -18.33
C VAL A 95 -5.13 20.97 -17.74
N ASN A 96 -5.04 21.09 -16.41
CA ASN A 96 -4.68 22.36 -15.79
C ASN A 96 -3.27 22.82 -16.19
N PHE A 97 -2.32 21.89 -16.30
CA PHE A 97 -0.96 22.19 -16.74
C PHE A 97 -0.91 22.69 -18.19
N LEU A 98 -1.63 22.03 -19.11
CA LEU A 98 -1.71 22.43 -20.51
C LEU A 98 -2.34 23.82 -20.69
N ASN A 99 -3.24 24.22 -19.79
CA ASN A 99 -3.86 25.54 -19.78
C ASN A 99 -2.94 26.65 -19.22
N LYS A 100 -1.63 26.39 -19.04
CA LYS A 100 -0.59 27.35 -18.63
C LYS A 100 -0.87 28.09 -17.31
N GLN A 101 -1.54 27.43 -16.38
CA GLN A 101 -1.69 27.89 -15.01
C GLN A 101 -0.36 27.76 -14.22
N ALA A 102 -0.24 28.44 -13.08
CA ALA A 102 1.04 28.70 -12.42
C ALA A 102 1.84 27.42 -12.11
N VAL A 103 3.16 27.51 -12.26
CA VAL A 103 4.06 26.36 -12.09
C VAL A 103 4.44 26.22 -10.61
N TYR A 104 3.87 25.22 -9.95
CA TYR A 104 4.21 24.84 -8.57
C TYR A 104 5.14 23.62 -8.56
N VAL A 105 6.40 23.83 -8.97
CA VAL A 105 7.40 22.77 -9.23
C VAL A 105 7.50 21.78 -8.07
N GLU A 106 7.58 22.26 -6.82
CA GLU A 106 7.72 21.39 -5.64
C GLU A 106 6.55 20.42 -5.48
N HIS A 107 5.30 20.90 -5.66
CA HIS A 107 4.11 20.06 -5.54
C HIS A 107 4.00 19.08 -6.72
N GLN A 108 4.41 19.50 -7.91
CA GLN A 108 4.47 18.65 -9.10
C GLN A 108 5.49 17.52 -8.95
N LEU A 109 6.67 17.82 -8.37
CA LEU A 109 7.70 16.82 -8.09
C LEU A 109 7.21 15.79 -7.06
N ILE A 110 6.58 16.23 -5.97
CA ILE A 110 5.99 15.33 -4.97
C ILE A 110 4.92 14.45 -5.62
N LEU A 111 3.99 15.04 -6.38
CA LEU A 111 2.95 14.29 -7.07
C LEU A 111 3.54 13.26 -8.04
N GLY A 112 4.49 13.68 -8.88
CA GLY A 112 5.16 12.80 -9.85
C GLY A 112 5.90 11.65 -9.18
N LEU A 113 6.56 11.90 -8.04
CA LEU A 113 7.21 10.87 -7.24
C LEU A 113 6.18 9.85 -6.71
N VAL A 114 5.08 10.30 -6.12
CA VAL A 114 4.04 9.41 -5.58
C VAL A 114 3.38 8.59 -6.68
N ILE A 115 3.08 9.21 -7.84
CA ILE A 115 2.56 8.51 -9.02
C ILE A 115 3.54 7.41 -9.47
N THR A 116 4.83 7.75 -9.59
CA THR A 116 5.85 6.80 -10.04
C THR A 116 5.96 5.61 -9.10
N ILE A 117 6.03 5.85 -7.78
CA ILE A 117 6.08 4.77 -6.79
C ILE A 117 4.78 3.94 -6.82
N ALA A 118 3.62 4.59 -6.89
CA ALA A 118 2.34 3.90 -6.97
C ALA A 118 2.21 3.05 -8.25
N ALA A 119 2.72 3.51 -9.38
CA ALA A 119 2.73 2.78 -10.64
C ALA A 119 3.66 1.56 -10.58
N ILE A 120 4.89 1.74 -10.06
CA ILE A 120 5.83 0.62 -9.84
C ILE A 120 5.17 -0.44 -8.97
N VAL A 121 4.70 -0.05 -7.78
CA VAL A 121 4.05 -0.97 -6.83
C VAL A 121 2.76 -1.57 -7.38
N GLY A 122 2.00 -0.81 -8.17
CA GLY A 122 0.73 -1.25 -8.75
C GLY A 122 0.90 -2.25 -9.89
N THR A 123 2.00 -2.17 -10.64
CA THR A 123 2.33 -3.09 -11.74
C THR A 123 3.10 -4.32 -11.28
N THR A 124 3.72 -4.30 -10.10
CA THR A 124 4.30 -5.50 -9.49
C THR A 124 3.23 -6.57 -9.23
N PRO A 125 3.49 -7.85 -9.60
CA PRO A 125 2.65 -9.00 -9.23
C PRO A 125 2.31 -9.06 -7.73
N LYS A 126 1.16 -9.65 -7.39
CA LYS A 126 0.65 -9.58 -6.01
C LYS A 126 1.52 -10.38 -5.06
N ASP A 127 1.96 -11.56 -5.46
CA ASP A 127 2.92 -12.40 -4.76
C ASP A 127 4.25 -11.67 -4.49
N GLU A 128 4.90 -11.10 -5.51
CA GLU A 128 6.16 -10.39 -5.39
C GLU A 128 6.03 -9.17 -4.49
N ARG A 129 4.95 -8.40 -4.66
CA ARG A 129 4.64 -7.27 -3.79
C ARG A 129 4.44 -7.72 -2.35
N TYR A 130 3.76 -8.85 -2.12
CA TYR A 130 3.55 -9.36 -0.77
C TYR A 130 4.87 -9.76 -0.14
N TYR A 131 5.69 -10.51 -0.87
CA TYR A 131 7.03 -10.91 -0.45
C TYR A 131 7.88 -9.70 -0.04
N LEU A 132 7.94 -8.68 -0.89
CA LEU A 132 8.72 -7.46 -0.63
C LEU A 132 8.30 -6.76 0.68
N PHE A 133 7.00 -6.57 0.88
CA PHE A 133 6.48 -5.79 2.02
C PHE A 133 6.28 -6.58 3.32
N ASN A 134 6.41 -7.91 3.28
CA ASN A 134 6.05 -8.76 4.43
C ASN A 134 7.06 -9.87 4.77
N ILE A 135 7.91 -10.28 3.83
CA ILE A 135 8.86 -11.37 4.00
C ILE A 135 10.30 -10.86 3.89
N GLN A 136 10.68 -10.23 2.78
CA GLN A 136 12.07 -9.91 2.43
C GLN A 136 12.84 -9.12 3.51
N PHE A 137 12.19 -8.12 4.11
CA PHE A 137 12.80 -7.23 5.11
C PHE A 137 12.27 -7.45 6.53
N ASN A 138 11.56 -8.56 6.76
CA ASN A 138 10.99 -8.85 8.07
C ASN A 138 12.01 -9.57 8.96
N HIS A 139 12.53 -8.87 9.98
CA HIS A 139 13.45 -9.47 10.96
C HIS A 139 12.86 -10.64 11.76
N HIS A 140 11.53 -10.71 11.86
CA HIS A 140 10.82 -11.78 12.56
C HIS A 140 10.22 -12.83 11.62
N VAL A 141 10.65 -12.86 10.34
CA VAL A 141 10.08 -13.76 9.32
C VAL A 141 10.16 -15.24 9.69
N HIS A 142 11.16 -15.64 10.48
CA HIS A 142 11.32 -17.02 10.96
C HIS A 142 10.32 -17.43 12.05
N HIS A 143 9.57 -16.48 12.62
CA HIS A 143 8.57 -16.74 13.64
C HIS A 143 7.16 -16.35 13.17
N ASP A 144 7.01 -15.88 11.93
CA ASP A 144 5.75 -15.35 11.40
C ASP A 144 5.11 -16.33 10.43
N TYR A 145 4.50 -17.38 11.00
CA TYR A 145 3.75 -18.38 10.22
C TYR A 145 2.64 -17.71 9.38
N TRP A 146 2.03 -16.62 9.86
CA TRP A 146 0.90 -15.97 9.21
C TRP A 146 1.32 -15.28 7.91
N ALA A 147 2.50 -14.66 7.91
CA ALA A 147 3.08 -14.06 6.72
C ALA A 147 3.39 -15.13 5.66
N TRP A 148 3.97 -16.26 6.06
CA TRP A 148 4.28 -17.36 5.15
C TRP A 148 3.02 -18.03 4.58
N ASP A 149 2.03 -18.30 5.42
CA ASP A 149 0.77 -18.91 4.97
C ASP A 149 0.03 -17.97 4.01
N LYS A 150 -0.06 -16.67 4.33
CA LYS A 150 -0.67 -15.70 3.42
C LYS A 150 0.13 -15.50 2.13
N TYR A 151 1.46 -15.61 2.18
CA TYR A 151 2.29 -15.58 0.97
C TYR A 151 2.01 -16.78 0.07
N SER A 152 1.86 -17.98 0.65
CA SER A 152 1.48 -19.18 -0.12
C SER A 152 0.18 -19.00 -0.90
N TRP A 153 -0.81 -18.32 -0.31
CA TRP A 153 -2.06 -18.00 -0.98
C TRP A 153 -1.88 -17.05 -2.17
N PHE A 154 -1.02 -16.03 -2.05
CA PHE A 154 -0.72 -15.15 -3.19
C PHE A 154 -0.01 -15.91 -4.33
N LEU A 155 0.96 -16.76 -4.00
CA LEU A 155 1.64 -17.61 -4.98
C LEU A 155 0.66 -18.55 -5.70
N TYR A 156 -0.27 -19.14 -4.96
CA TYR A 156 -1.31 -20.00 -5.52
C TYR A 156 -2.22 -19.24 -6.50
N LEU A 157 -2.69 -18.04 -6.11
CA LEU A 157 -3.50 -17.20 -6.99
C LEU A 157 -2.77 -16.78 -8.27
N ASP A 158 -1.45 -16.64 -8.21
CA ASP A 158 -0.61 -16.32 -9.36
C ASP A 158 -0.12 -17.59 -10.11
N GLY A 159 -0.64 -18.77 -9.76
CA GLY A 159 -0.41 -20.04 -10.46
C GLY A 159 0.90 -20.76 -10.09
N LYS A 160 1.68 -20.23 -9.14
CA LYS A 160 2.97 -20.76 -8.72
C LYS A 160 2.81 -21.84 -7.64
N LYS A 161 2.21 -22.97 -8.02
CA LYS A 161 1.74 -24.01 -7.07
C LYS A 161 2.85 -24.64 -6.23
N GLU A 162 3.98 -24.99 -6.83
CA GLU A 162 5.09 -25.63 -6.11
C GLU A 162 5.66 -24.69 -5.03
N GLU A 163 5.91 -23.43 -5.40
CA GLU A 163 6.37 -22.39 -4.48
C GLU A 163 5.34 -22.12 -3.37
N ALA A 164 4.04 -22.18 -3.69
CA ALA A 164 2.98 -22.04 -2.70
C ALA A 164 3.03 -23.18 -1.66
N ILE A 165 3.22 -24.43 -2.09
CA ILE A 165 3.36 -25.58 -1.20
C ILE A 165 4.59 -25.41 -0.29
N GLU A 166 5.74 -24.99 -0.84
CA GLU A 166 6.94 -24.73 -0.04
C GLU A 166 6.75 -23.61 0.98
N ALA A 167 6.08 -22.51 0.61
CA ALA A 167 5.78 -21.40 1.50
C ALA A 167 4.81 -21.82 2.63
N ASN A 168 3.79 -22.62 2.33
CA ASN A 168 2.87 -23.16 3.33
C ASN A 168 3.58 -24.16 4.26
N GLN A 169 4.48 -25.00 3.74
CA GLN A 169 5.27 -25.91 4.54
C GLN A 169 6.16 -25.16 5.55
N LYS A 170 6.77 -24.04 5.16
CA LYS A 170 7.48 -23.14 6.11
C LYS A 170 6.55 -22.58 7.18
N ALA A 171 5.33 -22.17 6.81
CA ALA A 171 4.35 -21.72 7.79
C ALA A 171 4.00 -22.83 8.81
N LEU A 172 3.83 -24.06 8.32
CA LEU A 172 3.53 -25.24 9.13
C LEU A 172 4.67 -25.54 10.13
N GLU A 173 5.92 -25.53 9.67
CA GLU A 173 7.09 -25.75 10.54
C GLU A 173 7.17 -24.72 11.67
N ILE A 174 6.92 -23.45 11.36
CA ILE A 174 6.94 -22.37 12.35
C ILE A 174 5.79 -22.53 13.36
N VAL A 175 4.56 -22.81 12.90
CA VAL A 175 3.42 -22.95 13.83
C VAL A 175 3.51 -24.22 14.67
N LEU A 176 4.09 -25.31 14.18
CA LEU A 176 4.31 -26.54 14.94
C LEU A 176 5.24 -26.32 16.14
N ALA A 177 6.18 -25.37 16.04
CA ALA A 177 7.03 -24.95 17.15
C ALA A 177 6.30 -24.10 18.20
N THR A 178 5.04 -23.73 17.96
CA THR A 178 4.20 -22.96 18.89
C THR A 178 3.12 -23.85 19.54
N SER A 179 2.45 -23.33 20.57
CA SER A 179 1.30 -23.98 21.22
C SER A 179 -0.05 -23.55 20.63
N ASP A 180 -0.07 -22.95 19.44
CA ASP A 180 -1.27 -22.40 18.81
C ASP A 180 -2.00 -23.45 17.95
N GLU A 181 -2.68 -24.41 18.59
CA GLU A 181 -3.41 -25.49 17.92
C GLU A 181 -4.44 -25.01 16.88
N PRO A 182 -5.27 -23.97 17.14
CA PRO A 182 -6.22 -23.47 16.15
C PRO A 182 -5.55 -23.04 14.85
N MET A 183 -4.35 -22.46 14.95
CA MET A 183 -3.61 -22.02 13.77
C MET A 183 -2.94 -23.19 13.03
N LYS A 184 -2.49 -24.22 13.74
CA LYS A 184 -1.98 -25.46 13.11
C LYS A 184 -3.05 -26.09 12.24
N ASP A 185 -4.26 -26.25 12.78
CA ASP A 185 -5.39 -26.81 12.05
C ASP A 185 -5.75 -25.98 10.82
N LEU A 186 -5.74 -24.65 10.95
CA LEU A 186 -6.01 -23.74 9.82
C LEU A 186 -4.97 -23.89 8.71
N ILE A 187 -3.67 -23.88 9.04
CA ILE A 187 -2.59 -24.02 8.05
C ILE A 187 -2.63 -25.40 7.37
N LEU A 188 -2.97 -26.47 8.11
CA LEU A 188 -3.18 -27.80 7.52
C LEU A 188 -4.39 -27.85 6.58
N GLN A 189 -5.48 -27.17 6.92
CA GLN A 189 -6.63 -27.04 6.02
C GLN A 189 -6.25 -26.30 4.74
N HIS A 190 -5.47 -25.23 4.85
CA HIS A 190 -4.94 -24.49 3.70
C HIS A 190 -4.03 -25.37 2.82
N LYS A 191 -3.16 -26.20 3.42
CA LYS A 191 -2.35 -27.19 2.71
C LYS A 191 -3.21 -28.15 1.88
N ASN A 192 -4.25 -28.72 2.49
CA ASN A 192 -5.17 -29.62 1.78
C ASN A 192 -5.85 -28.92 0.60
N LYS A 193 -6.20 -27.63 0.73
CA LYS A 193 -6.79 -26.85 -0.36
C LYS A 193 -5.81 -26.55 -1.50
N LEU A 194 -4.54 -26.32 -1.19
CA LEU A 194 -3.47 -26.21 -2.20
C LEU A 194 -3.36 -27.50 -3.01
N GLU A 195 -3.32 -28.65 -2.32
CA GLU A 195 -3.19 -29.97 -2.95
C GLU A 195 -4.41 -30.35 -3.80
N GLN A 196 -5.61 -29.89 -3.40
CA GLN A 196 -6.86 -30.10 -4.13
C GLN A 196 -7.16 -29.04 -5.21
N ASP A 197 -6.30 -28.04 -5.36
CA ASP A 197 -6.49 -26.94 -6.32
C ASP A 197 -7.82 -26.18 -6.18
N ASN A 198 -8.24 -25.92 -4.94
CA ASN A 198 -9.54 -25.30 -4.64
C ASN A 198 -9.48 -24.10 -3.67
N TRP A 199 -8.30 -23.48 -3.48
CA TRP A 199 -8.13 -22.40 -2.49
C TRP A 199 -8.52 -21.01 -3.00
N ILE A 200 -9.82 -20.70 -3.02
CA ILE A 200 -10.34 -19.43 -3.58
C ILE A 200 -10.20 -18.26 -2.60
N SER A 201 -10.44 -18.48 -1.31
CA SER A 201 -10.40 -17.43 -0.28
C SER A 201 -9.45 -17.80 0.86
N PHE A 202 -8.64 -16.83 1.28
CA PHE A 202 -7.73 -17.00 2.42
C PHE A 202 -8.46 -17.16 3.76
N ARG A 203 -9.65 -16.58 3.90
CA ARG A 203 -10.51 -16.77 5.07
C ARG A 203 -11.88 -17.17 4.55
N GLU A 204 -12.15 -18.47 4.57
CA GLU A 204 -13.54 -18.92 4.47
C GLU A 204 -14.18 -18.78 5.87
N LYS A 205 -15.41 -18.28 5.89
CA LYS A 205 -16.23 -18.18 7.10
C LYS A 205 -17.01 -19.46 7.30
#